data_AF-A0A932P3N0-F1
#
_entry.id   AF-A0A932P3N0-F1
#
_cell.length_a   1.000
_cell.length_b   1.000
_cell.length_c   1.000
_cell.angle_alpha   90.00
_cell.angle_beta   90.00
_cell.angle_gamma   90.00
#
_symmetry.space_group_name_H-M   'P 1'
#
loop_
_entity.id
_entity.type
_entity.pdbx_description
1 polymer ?
#
loop_
_entity_poly.entity_id
_entity_poly.type
_entity_poly.pdbx_seq_one_letter_code
_entity_poly.pdbx_strand_id
1 'polypeptide(L)'
;VVEGAGGIMVPINEMALMVDLMERLRLPVVVVARSGLGTINHTLMTLDVLRRRHVPLLGVVMNGQRNPANHQAIEHFGGVKVLAEIQPLLAVNAATIAGLPPPVFPIPGAP
;
A
#
# COMPACT_ATOMS: atom_id res chain seq x y z
N VAL A 1 1.87 4.97 -13.43
CA VAL A 1 1.36 4.25 -12.23
C VAL A 1 0.20 3.38 -12.68
N VAL A 2 0.09 2.16 -12.16
CA VAL A 2 -1.07 1.27 -12.38
C VAL A 2 -1.79 1.13 -11.05
N GLU A 3 -3.09 1.39 -11.03
CA GLU A 3 -3.94 1.18 -9.85
C GLU A 3 -4.77 -0.09 -10.06
N GLY A 4 -4.82 -0.96 -9.04
CA GLY A 4 -5.72 -2.11 -9.05
C GLY A 4 -7.16 -1.70 -8.75
N ALA A 5 -8.10 -2.62 -8.93
CA ALA A 5 -9.49 -2.42 -8.52
C ALA A 5 -9.76 -3.15 -7.19
N GLY A 6 -9.89 -2.39 -6.10
CA GLY A 6 -10.13 -2.93 -4.76
C GLY A 6 -8.90 -3.59 -4.13
N GLY A 7 -9.11 -4.67 -3.37
CA GLY A 7 -8.03 -5.41 -2.69
C GLY A 7 -7.37 -6.50 -3.54
N ILE A 8 -6.24 -7.02 -3.08
CA ILE A 8 -5.45 -8.01 -3.84
C ILE A 8 -6.17 -9.35 -4.08
N MET A 9 -7.18 -9.68 -3.28
CA MET A 9 -8.01 -10.89 -3.42
C MET A 9 -9.36 -10.61 -4.11
N VAL A 10 -9.55 -9.43 -4.71
CA VAL A 10 -10.76 -9.12 -5.48
C VAL A 10 -10.76 -9.96 -6.76
N PRO A 11 -11.87 -10.66 -7.09
CA PRO A 11 -11.99 -11.37 -8.36
C PRO A 11 -11.99 -10.42 -9.54
N ILE A 12 -11.19 -10.74 -10.57
CA ILE A 12 -11.24 -10.10 -11.88
C ILE A 12 -12.29 -10.80 -12.75
N ASN A 13 -12.37 -12.12 -12.62
CA ASN A 13 -13.36 -12.98 -13.28
C ASN A 13 -13.54 -14.27 -12.45
N GLU A 14 -14.25 -15.25 -13.00
CA GLU A 14 -14.56 -16.53 -12.34
C GLU A 14 -13.32 -17.40 -12.02
N MET A 15 -12.16 -17.09 -12.61
CA MET A 15 -10.95 -17.93 -12.53
C MET A 15 -9.73 -17.21 -11.94
N ALA A 16 -9.77 -15.89 -11.77
CA ALA A 16 -8.60 -15.10 -11.41
C ALA A 16 -8.92 -13.98 -10.42
N LEU A 17 -7.98 -13.73 -9.52
CA LEU A 17 -7.95 -12.63 -8.56
C LEU A 17 -6.97 -11.55 -9.01
N MET A 18 -7.08 -10.37 -8.39
CA MET A 18 -6.17 -9.25 -8.63
C MET A 18 -4.70 -9.62 -8.41
N VAL A 19 -4.39 -10.44 -7.40
CA VAL A 19 -3.02 -10.91 -7.13
C VAL A 19 -2.46 -11.78 -8.27
N ASP A 20 -3.29 -12.53 -9.00
CA ASP A 20 -2.83 -13.33 -10.13
C ASP A 20 -2.39 -12.43 -11.30
N LEU A 21 -3.06 -11.28 -11.48
CA LEU A 21 -2.63 -10.26 -12.44
C LEU A 21 -1.33 -9.58 -11.97
N MET A 22 -1.22 -9.24 -10.68
CA MET A 22 0.01 -8.66 -10.11
C MET A 22 1.21 -9.59 -10.29
N GLU A 23 1.03 -10.89 -10.06
CA GLU A 23 2.04 -11.93 -10.26
C GLU A 23 2.49 -12.00 -11.73
N ARG A 24 1.55 -11.96 -12.68
CA ARG A 24 1.87 -11.96 -14.12
C ARG A 24 2.63 -10.72 -14.57
N LEU A 25 2.25 -9.55 -14.06
CA LEU A 25 2.89 -8.28 -14.43
C LEU A 25 4.28 -8.12 -13.81
N ARG A 26 4.53 -8.76 -12.65
CA ARG A 26 5.78 -8.66 -11.88
C ARG A 26 6.22 -7.22 -11.59
N LEU A 27 5.27 -6.29 -11.56
CA LEU A 27 5.54 -4.90 -11.21
C LEU A 27 5.72 -4.78 -9.69
N PRO A 28 6.64 -3.95 -9.19
CA PRO A 28 6.74 -3.64 -7.78
C PRO A 28 5.45 -2.98 -7.24
N VAL A 29 4.91 -3.52 -6.15
CA VAL A 29 3.65 -3.09 -5.54
C VAL A 29 3.90 -2.16 -4.36
N VAL A 30 3.04 -1.15 -4.22
CA VAL A 30 2.86 -0.37 -2.99
C VAL A 30 1.49 -0.70 -2.41
N VAL A 31 1.44 -1.07 -1.14
CA VAL A 31 0.17 -1.32 -0.43
C VAL A 31 -0.30 -0.02 0.23
N VAL A 32 -1.52 0.41 -0.05
CA VAL A 32 -2.13 1.57 0.64
C VAL A 32 -3.02 1.07 1.78
N ALA A 33 -2.61 1.33 3.02
CA ALA A 33 -3.32 0.93 4.23
C ALA A 33 -4.05 2.12 4.84
N ARG A 34 -5.35 1.99 5.11
CA ARG A 34 -6.10 3.01 5.86
C ARG A 34 -5.56 3.11 7.29
N SER A 35 -5.53 4.30 7.88
CA SER A 35 -5.21 4.46 9.30
C SER A 35 -6.47 4.33 10.15
N GLY A 36 -6.59 3.22 10.90
CA GLY A 36 -7.72 2.97 11.78
C GLY A 36 -7.81 1.52 12.29
N LEU A 37 -8.84 1.20 13.07
CA LEU A 37 -9.05 -0.14 13.61
C LEU A 37 -9.16 -1.18 12.49
N GLY A 38 -8.56 -2.35 12.72
CA GLY A 38 -8.49 -3.47 11.77
C GLY A 38 -7.37 -3.38 10.74
N THR A 39 -6.68 -2.23 10.62
CA THR A 39 -5.68 -2.03 9.56
C THR A 39 -4.47 -2.94 9.69
N ILE A 40 -4.01 -3.21 10.92
CA ILE A 40 -2.87 -4.10 11.18
C ILE A 40 -3.19 -5.48 10.59
N ASN A 41 -4.33 -6.06 10.96
CA ASN A 41 -4.74 -7.38 10.48
C ASN A 41 -4.83 -7.45 8.95
N HIS A 42 -5.57 -6.52 8.33
CA HIS A 42 -5.74 -6.52 6.88
C HIS A 42 -4.41 -6.31 6.14
N THR A 43 -3.55 -5.42 6.65
CA THR A 43 -2.25 -5.15 6.04
C THR A 43 -1.35 -6.38 6.14
N LEU A 44 -1.23 -7.00 7.32
CA LEU A 44 -0.40 -8.20 7.49
C LEU A 44 -0.88 -9.37 6.63
N MET A 45 -2.19 -9.61 6.52
CA MET A 45 -2.76 -10.62 5.61
C MET A 45 -2.44 -10.31 4.15
N THR A 46 -2.54 -9.04 3.74
CA THR A 46 -2.19 -8.60 2.38
C THR A 46 -0.71 -8.87 2.08
N LEU A 47 0.18 -8.52 3.02
CA LEU A 47 1.62 -8.73 2.90
C LEU A 47 2.00 -10.22 2.82
N ASP A 48 1.37 -11.07 3.62
CA ASP A 48 1.59 -12.52 3.59
C ASP A 48 1.22 -13.13 2.24
N VAL A 49 0.07 -12.74 1.66
CA VAL A 49 -0.34 -13.21 0.32
C VAL A 49 0.65 -12.75 -0.75
N LEU A 50 1.04 -11.47 -0.77
CA LEU A 50 2.00 -10.95 -1.75
C LEU A 50 3.33 -11.70 -1.69
N ARG A 51 3.83 -12.00 -0.49
CA ARG A 51 5.06 -12.77 -0.29
C ARG A 51 4.94 -14.20 -0.79
N ARG A 52 3.87 -14.91 -0.44
CA ARG A 52 3.63 -16.30 -0.89
C ARG A 52 3.52 -16.40 -2.40
N ARG A 53 3.00 -15.36 -3.05
CA ARG A 53 2.91 -15.23 -4.51
C ARG A 53 4.17 -14.62 -5.15
N HIS A 54 5.23 -14.39 -4.38
CA HIS A 54 6.49 -13.80 -4.85
C HIS A 54 6.32 -12.48 -5.62
N VAL A 55 5.28 -11.70 -5.27
CA VAL A 55 5.03 -10.38 -5.87
C VAL A 55 6.00 -9.38 -5.26
N PRO A 56 6.78 -8.63 -6.08
CA PRO A 56 7.72 -7.65 -5.55
C PRO A 56 6.99 -6.54 -4.79
N LEU A 57 7.45 -6.23 -3.59
CA LEU A 57 6.84 -5.24 -2.69
C LEU A 57 7.84 -4.12 -2.40
N LEU A 58 7.45 -2.87 -2.67
CA LEU A 58 8.24 -1.69 -2.33
C LEU A 58 8.01 -1.24 -0.89
N GLY A 59 6.76 -1.30 -0.42
CA GLY A 59 6.41 -0.89 0.93
C GLY A 59 4.93 -0.61 1.13
N VAL A 60 4.63 0.00 2.27
CA VAL A 60 3.27 0.41 2.66
C VAL A 60 3.17 1.93 2.71
N VAL A 61 2.08 2.50 2.21
CA VAL A 61 1.69 3.89 2.45
C VAL A 61 0.50 3.89 3.39
N MET A 62 0.57 4.64 4.48
CA MET A 62 -0.56 4.82 5.39
C MET A 62 -1.39 6.03 4.97
N ASN A 63 -2.70 5.85 4.86
CA ASN A 63 -3.64 6.91 4.46
C ASN A 63 -4.67 7.16 5.56
N GLY A 64 -4.62 8.35 6.18
CA GLY A 64 -5.52 8.76 7.25
C GLY A 64 -4.80 9.49 8.38
N GLN A 65 -5.49 9.69 9.50
CA GLN A 65 -4.91 10.31 10.69
C GLN A 65 -3.67 9.53 11.16
N ARG A 66 -2.60 10.22 11.55
CA ARG A 66 -1.37 9.57 12.01
C ARG A 66 -1.67 8.62 13.16
N ASN A 67 -1.13 7.41 13.07
CA ASN A 67 -1.28 6.40 14.12
C ASN A 67 0.05 5.66 14.31
N PRO A 68 0.90 6.13 15.25
CA PRO A 68 2.22 5.56 15.47
C PRO A 68 2.19 4.06 15.82
N ALA A 69 1.16 3.59 16.54
CA ALA A 69 1.03 2.19 16.89
C ALA A 69 0.78 1.31 15.65
N ASN A 70 -0.09 1.75 14.74
CA ASN A 70 -0.31 1.05 13.47
C ASN A 70 0.95 1.04 12.61
N HIS A 71 1.65 2.19 12.49
CA HIS A 71 2.92 2.28 11.77
C HIS A 71 3.91 1.26 12.31
N GLN A 72 4.22 1.33 13.61
CA GLN A 72 5.22 0.48 14.26
C GLN A 72 4.86 -1.01 14.14
N ALA A 73 3.58 -1.36 14.31
CA ALA A 73 3.13 -2.74 14.17
C ALA A 73 3.27 -3.25 12.73
N ILE A 74 2.93 -2.43 11.73
CA ILE A 74 3.07 -2.80 10.31
C ILE A 74 4.55 -2.96 9.95
N GLU A 75 5.44 -2.08 10.41
CA GLU A 75 6.87 -2.25 10.12
C GLU A 75 7.46 -3.47 10.81
N HIS A 76 7.18 -3.64 12.10
CA HIS A 76 7.74 -4.71 12.93
C HIS A 76 7.21 -6.10 12.52
N PHE A 77 5.90 -6.31 12.58
CA PHE A 77 5.29 -7.61 12.27
C PHE A 77 5.17 -7.84 10.78
N GLY A 78 5.01 -6.76 10.01
CA GLY A 78 4.91 -6.84 8.58
C GLY A 78 6.26 -6.93 7.90
N GLY A 79 7.40 -6.69 8.57
CA GLY A 79 8.74 -6.81 7.98
C GLY A 79 8.90 -5.98 6.70
N VAL A 80 8.34 -4.78 6.69
CA VAL A 80 8.25 -3.88 5.52
C VAL A 80 8.41 -2.44 5.97
N LYS A 81 8.91 -1.53 5.12
CA LYS A 81 8.93 -0.10 5.45
C LYS A 81 7.58 0.56 5.17
N VAL A 82 7.20 1.48 6.06
CA VAL A 82 6.17 2.48 5.76
C VAL A 82 6.85 3.62 4.99
N LEU A 83 6.52 3.77 3.71
CA LEU A 83 7.13 4.72 2.79
C LEU A 83 6.65 6.15 3.01
N ALA A 84 5.40 6.32 3.42
CA ALA A 84 4.79 7.62 3.71
C ALA A 84 3.52 7.48 4.55
N GLU A 85 3.17 8.57 5.22
CA GLU A 85 1.87 8.78 5.87
C GLU A 85 1.18 9.98 5.22
N ILE A 86 0.02 9.76 4.60
CA ILE A 86 -0.80 10.81 3.99
C ILE A 86 -1.94 11.14 4.95
N GLN A 87 -1.95 12.38 5.45
CA GLN A 87 -3.01 12.86 6.33
C GLN A 87 -4.27 13.27 5.54
N PRO A 88 -5.46 13.28 6.18
CA PRO A 88 -6.69 13.67 5.50
C PRO A 88 -6.60 15.10 4.96
N LEU A 89 -7.01 15.28 3.71
CA LEU A 89 -7.10 16.58 3.06
C LEU A 89 -8.54 17.09 3.14
N LEU A 90 -8.71 18.40 3.36
CA LEU A 90 -10.04 19.03 3.36
C LEU A 90 -10.75 18.89 2.01
N ALA A 91 -9.99 18.96 0.91
CA ALA A 91 -10.49 18.73 -0.43
C ALA A 91 -9.42 18.06 -1.28
N VAL A 92 -9.79 16.99 -1.99
CA VAL A 92 -8.90 16.28 -2.93
C VAL A 92 -9.15 16.83 -4.33
N ASN A 93 -8.36 17.80 -4.75
CA ASN A 93 -8.40 18.38 -6.08
C ASN A 93 -6.98 18.73 -6.58
N ALA A 94 -6.85 19.05 -7.86
CA ALA A 94 -5.56 19.32 -8.48
C ALA A 94 -4.76 20.44 -7.78
N ALA A 95 -5.45 21.50 -7.33
CA ALA A 95 -4.80 22.62 -6.64
C ALA A 95 -4.26 22.20 -5.27
N THR A 96 -5.05 21.45 -4.49
CA THR A 96 -4.60 20.92 -3.19
C THR A 96 -3.39 20.01 -3.38
N ILE A 97 -3.42 19.09 -4.36
CA ILE A 97 -2.32 18.15 -4.61
C ILE A 97 -1.06 18.87 -5.09
N ALA A 98 -1.20 19.85 -5.99
CA ALA A 98 -0.06 20.65 -6.48
C ALA A 98 0.60 21.49 -5.37
N GLY A 99 -0.16 21.86 -4.34
CA GLY A 99 0.34 22.56 -3.16
C GLY A 99 0.99 21.65 -2.10
N LEU A 100 0.93 20.33 -2.24
CA LEU A 100 1.59 19.43 -1.30
C LEU A 100 3.10 19.45 -1.51
N PRO A 101 3.90 19.36 -0.43
CA PRO A 101 5.33 19.14 -0.58
C PRO A 101 5.56 17.81 -1.33
N PRO A 102 6.60 17.73 -2.19
CA PRO A 102 6.91 16.49 -2.88
C PRO A 102 7.14 15.39 -1.82
N PRO A 103 6.47 14.24 -1.95
CA PRO A 103 6.64 13.16 -0.98
C PRO A 103 8.07 12.62 -1.06
N VAL A 104 8.71 12.47 0.10
CA VAL A 104 10.00 11.79 0.19
C VAL A 104 9.71 10.30 0.33
N PHE A 105 9.74 9.59 -0.80
CA PHE A 105 9.62 8.14 -0.81
C PHE A 105 11.02 7.52 -0.83
N PRO A 106 11.44 6.81 0.23
CA PRO A 106 12.65 6.01 0.16
C PRO A 106 12.36 4.77 -0.70
N ILE A 107 12.44 4.89 -2.03
CA ILE A 107 12.28 3.76 -2.96
C ILE A 107 13.65 3.08 -3.09
N PRO A 108 13.84 1.84 -2.60
CA PRO A 108 15.09 1.14 -2.76
C PRO A 108 15.37 0.90 -4.25
N GLY A 109 16.53 1.36 -4.75
CA GLY A 109 16.92 1.18 -6.15
C GLY A 109 16.32 2.18 -7.15
N ALA A 110 15.71 3.27 -6.68
CA ALA A 110 15.58 4.46 -7.52
C ALA A 110 16.99 5.07 -7.74
N PRO A 111 17.31 5.59 -8.94
CA PRO A 111 18.57 6.28 -9.18
C PRO A 111 18.77 7.47 -8.24
#